data_AF-A0A2P6QBC6-F1
#
_entry.id   AF-A0A2P6QBC6-F1
#
_cell.length_a   1.000
_cell.length_b   1.000
_cell.length_c   1.000
_cell.angle_alpha   90.00
_cell.angle_beta   90.00
_cell.angle_gamma   90.00
#
_symmetry.space_group_name_H-M   'P 1'
#
loop_
_entity.id
_entity.type
_entity.pdbx_description
1 polymer ?
#
loop_
_entity_poly.entity_id
_entity_poly.type
_entity_poly.pdbx_seq_one_letter_code
_entity_poly.pdbx_strand_id
1 'polypeptide(L)'
;MHQLESSTPHFVRCIKPNGKQLPGVYEAELVLQQLRCSGVSEVVRISRSGYPTRMTHQEFAGRYGFLLPKATVAKDPLSLSIAVLQQFSFLPEMYQIGYTKVYLRTGQIAALEDKRNKVLRGIIGVQKYFRGYWARRHFHQIKEGTTKLQSNVPGGNAGRKADALKTRRKSSRKSSEVKDMPSELEQLRRRVLQAEATLERKEEENAELQEQLQQFQTRWSDYEAKMKSMQDVWQKQMASLQVSLSAARKSLTSDNTACQPGRVDVCSPRYDSEDALSMGSRTPGASTPINGVARETNGTLNAVGNLVKEFDQQRQTFDDEVKALIEVKPGHPDEELRKLKHRFESWKKEYKARLRETKIKLHKHGHSEEEKRRKKWWVI
;
A
#
# COMPACT_ATOMS: atom_id res chain seq x y z
N MET A 1 -0.21 16.81 34.02
CA MET A 1 -0.55 15.61 33.22
C MET A 1 -2.06 15.43 33.02
N HIS A 2 -2.89 15.70 34.04
CA HIS A 2 -4.35 15.53 33.98
C HIS A 2 -5.06 16.10 32.72
N GLN A 3 -4.65 17.28 32.23
CA GLN A 3 -5.23 17.88 31.03
C GLN A 3 -4.83 17.18 29.72
N LEU A 4 -3.66 16.53 29.68
CA LEU A 4 -3.24 15.73 28.53
C LEU A 4 -3.98 14.38 28.52
N GLU A 5 -4.17 13.79 29.69
CA GLU A 5 -4.86 12.50 29.88
C GLU A 5 -6.37 12.57 29.55
N SER A 6 -7.00 13.73 29.72
CA SER A 6 -8.40 13.96 29.35
C SER A 6 -8.62 14.25 27.84
N SER A 7 -7.55 14.28 27.04
CA SER A 7 -7.58 14.60 25.62
C SER A 7 -7.20 13.40 24.75
N THR A 8 -7.35 13.53 23.43
CA THR A 8 -6.76 12.58 22.47
C THR A 8 -5.40 13.13 22.02
N PRO A 9 -4.26 12.59 22.50
CA PRO A 9 -2.96 13.16 22.20
C PRO A 9 -2.50 12.79 20.79
N HIS A 10 -1.96 13.79 20.08
CA HIS A 10 -1.26 13.60 18.81
C HIS A 10 0.20 13.99 18.98
N PHE A 11 1.12 13.06 18.72
CA PHE A 11 2.55 13.26 18.94
C PHE A 11 3.27 13.59 17.64
N VAL A 12 4.05 14.67 17.64
CA VAL A 12 5.00 15.02 16.58
C VAL A 12 6.41 14.94 17.16
N ARG A 13 7.30 14.17 16.52
CA ARG A 13 8.70 14.03 16.94
C ARG A 13 9.61 14.72 15.92
N CYS A 14 10.30 15.75 16.35
CA CYS A 14 11.29 16.45 15.52
C CYS A 14 12.64 15.70 15.57
N ILE A 15 13.29 15.54 14.42
CA ILE A 15 14.58 14.85 14.29
C ILE A 15 15.61 15.81 13.73
N LYS A 16 16.77 15.94 14.39
CA LYS A 16 17.90 16.74 13.91
C LYS A 16 18.69 15.90 12.88
N PRO A 17 18.82 16.34 11.62
CA PRO A 17 19.42 15.53 10.56
C PRO A 17 20.95 15.43 10.65
N ASN A 18 21.63 16.46 11.17
CA ASN A 18 23.09 16.47 11.35
C ASN A 18 23.50 17.40 12.49
N GLY A 19 24.64 17.12 13.13
CA GLY A 19 25.17 17.95 14.22
C GLY A 19 25.55 19.38 13.78
N LYS A 20 25.99 19.54 12.53
CA LYS A 20 26.61 20.75 11.95
C LYS A 20 25.63 21.84 11.51
N GLN A 21 24.32 21.59 11.62
CA GLN A 21 23.25 22.50 11.18
C GLN A 21 23.31 22.88 9.69
N LEU A 22 23.84 21.99 8.85
CA LEU A 22 23.92 22.22 7.41
C LEU A 22 22.66 21.69 6.69
N PRO A 23 22.08 22.44 5.75
CA PRO A 23 20.96 21.95 4.95
C PRO A 23 21.41 20.79 4.04
N GLY A 24 20.53 19.80 3.83
CA GLY A 24 20.79 18.67 2.93
C GLY A 24 21.80 17.63 3.44
N VAL A 25 22.42 17.86 4.60
CA VAL A 25 23.36 16.90 5.22
C VAL A 25 22.61 15.98 6.20
N TYR A 26 22.85 14.68 6.10
CA TYR A 26 22.22 13.66 6.93
C TYR A 26 23.28 12.77 7.61
N GLU A 27 23.17 12.63 8.92
CA GLU A 27 24.07 11.85 9.77
C GLU A 27 23.32 10.65 10.37
N ALA A 28 23.54 9.48 9.80
CA ALA A 28 22.73 8.29 10.07
C ALA A 28 22.78 7.85 11.54
N GLU A 29 23.96 7.83 12.16
CA GLU A 29 24.11 7.40 13.56
C GLU A 29 23.41 8.35 14.53
N LEU A 30 23.53 9.66 14.32
CA LEU A 30 22.84 10.67 15.12
C LEU A 30 21.32 10.50 15.02
N VAL A 31 20.79 10.28 13.83
CA VAL A 31 19.35 10.09 13.62
C VAL A 31 18.89 8.75 14.21
N LEU A 32 19.66 7.68 14.03
CA LEU A 32 19.34 6.36 14.59
C LEU A 32 19.31 6.39 16.12
N GLN A 33 20.27 7.05 16.75
CA GLN A 33 20.28 7.26 18.20
C GLN A 33 19.05 8.04 18.66
N GLN A 34 18.68 9.12 17.96
CA GLN A 34 17.46 9.88 18.27
C GLN A 34 16.21 9.00 18.20
N LEU A 35 16.05 8.20 17.14
CA LEU A 35 14.89 7.32 16.96
C LEU A 35 14.77 6.26 18.06
N ARG A 36 15.90 5.73 18.54
CA ARG A 36 15.98 4.80 19.66
C ARG A 36 15.59 5.48 20.98
N CYS A 37 16.23 6.61 21.29
CA CYS A 37 15.98 7.36 22.53
C CYS A 37 14.56 7.94 22.60
N SER A 38 13.98 8.34 21.47
CA SER A 38 12.60 8.84 21.41
C SER A 38 11.54 7.74 21.36
N GLY A 39 11.94 6.46 21.34
CA GLY A 39 11.05 5.30 21.31
C GLY A 39 10.28 5.12 20.00
N VAL A 40 10.69 5.76 18.90
CA VAL A 40 9.96 5.69 17.62
C VAL A 40 10.01 4.27 17.05
N SER A 41 11.16 3.59 17.15
CA SER A 41 11.29 2.18 16.74
C SER A 41 10.34 1.26 17.50
N GLU A 42 10.16 1.54 18.79
CA GLU A 42 9.28 0.76 19.67
C GLU A 42 7.80 1.01 19.35
N VAL A 43 7.41 2.26 19.10
CA VAL A 43 6.07 2.61 18.65
C VAL A 43 5.72 1.93 17.32
N VAL A 44 6.66 1.89 16.37
CA VAL A 44 6.47 1.19 15.09
C VAL A 44 6.29 -0.32 15.34
N ARG A 45 7.08 -0.92 16.23
CA ARG A 45 6.97 -2.33 16.60
C ARG A 45 5.59 -2.65 17.19
N ILE A 46 5.14 -1.89 18.18
CA ILE A 46 3.84 -2.04 18.83
C ILE A 46 2.70 -1.86 17.82
N SER A 47 2.82 -0.88 16.92
CA SER A 47 1.82 -0.63 15.88
C SER A 47 1.70 -1.80 14.90
N ARG A 48 2.82 -2.43 14.52
CA ARG A 48 2.84 -3.59 13.61
C ARG A 48 2.33 -4.87 14.24
N SER A 49 2.64 -5.12 15.51
CA SER A 49 2.19 -6.33 16.21
C SER A 49 0.78 -6.21 16.79
N GLY A 50 0.31 -4.99 17.04
CA GLY A 50 -0.98 -4.70 17.64
C GLY A 50 -2.06 -4.28 16.63
N TYR A 51 -3.09 -3.63 17.18
CA TYR A 51 -4.23 -3.10 16.43
C TYR A 51 -4.27 -1.56 16.59
N PRO A 52 -3.61 -0.81 15.71
CA PRO A 52 -3.49 0.64 15.83
C PRO A 52 -4.81 1.37 15.58
N THR A 53 -5.71 0.80 14.77
CA THR A 53 -7.04 1.38 14.52
C THR A 53 -8.05 0.78 15.48
N ARG A 54 -8.75 1.64 16.21
CA ARG A 54 -9.74 1.27 17.23
C ARG A 54 -10.96 2.16 17.07
N MET A 55 -12.13 1.57 16.85
CA MET A 55 -13.38 2.31 16.65
C MET A 55 -14.49 1.67 17.46
N THR A 56 -15.40 2.47 18.03
CA THR A 56 -16.61 1.92 18.63
C THR A 56 -17.48 1.26 17.57
N HIS A 57 -18.31 0.30 17.98
CA HIS A 57 -19.27 -0.31 17.05
C HIS A 57 -20.20 0.72 16.41
N GLN A 58 -20.61 1.75 17.16
CA GLN A 58 -21.45 2.83 16.65
C GLN A 58 -20.75 3.64 15.56
N GLU A 59 -19.50 4.07 15.79
CA GLU A 59 -18.72 4.81 14.80
C GLU A 59 -18.46 3.96 13.55
N PHE A 60 -18.10 2.69 13.75
CA PHE A 60 -17.77 1.78 12.66
C PHE A 60 -19.00 1.46 11.81
N ALA A 61 -20.13 1.11 12.44
CA ALA A 61 -21.38 0.84 11.75
C ALA A 61 -21.94 2.10 11.06
N GLY A 62 -21.88 3.27 11.70
CA GLY A 62 -22.32 4.52 11.07
C GLY A 62 -21.47 4.89 9.85
N ARG A 63 -20.16 4.60 9.89
CA ARG A 63 -19.23 4.94 8.82
C ARG A 63 -19.24 3.96 7.65
N TYR A 64 -19.38 2.66 7.91
CA TYR A 64 -19.24 1.60 6.90
C TYR A 64 -20.49 0.76 6.68
N GLY A 65 -21.53 0.89 7.51
CA GLY A 65 -22.73 0.06 7.43
C GLY A 65 -23.47 0.19 6.11
N PHE A 66 -23.41 1.34 5.44
CA PHE A 66 -24.02 1.54 4.11
C PHE A 66 -23.33 0.74 2.98
N LEU A 67 -22.15 0.16 3.24
CA LEU A 67 -21.46 -0.73 2.31
C LEU A 67 -22.09 -2.13 2.25
N LEU A 68 -22.92 -2.46 3.26
CA LEU A 68 -23.70 -3.68 3.29
C LEU A 68 -24.83 -3.65 2.26
N PRO A 69 -25.20 -4.80 1.68
CA PRO A 69 -26.41 -4.93 0.89
C PRO A 69 -27.65 -4.52 1.70
N LYS A 70 -28.65 -3.91 1.05
CA LYS A 70 -29.90 -3.47 1.71
C LYS A 70 -30.69 -4.60 2.40
N ALA A 71 -30.40 -5.87 2.08
CA ALA A 71 -31.04 -7.03 2.67
C ALA A 71 -30.53 -7.38 4.07
N THR A 72 -29.50 -6.71 4.59
CA THR A 72 -28.97 -6.99 5.93
C THR A 72 -29.93 -6.43 6.99
N VAL A 73 -30.61 -7.34 7.70
CA VAL A 73 -31.67 -7.05 8.71
C VAL A 73 -31.10 -6.60 10.06
N ALA A 74 -29.78 -6.72 10.27
CA ALA A 74 -29.13 -6.37 11.54
C ALA A 74 -29.31 -4.87 11.85
N LYS A 75 -29.86 -4.56 13.04
CA LYS A 75 -30.07 -3.18 13.50
C LYS A 75 -29.05 -2.74 14.53
N ASP A 76 -28.45 -3.66 15.28
CA ASP A 76 -27.51 -3.31 16.33
C ASP A 76 -26.10 -3.02 15.77
N PRO A 77 -25.38 -2.02 16.32
CA PRO A 77 -24.08 -1.61 15.80
C PRO A 77 -23.01 -2.72 15.80
N LEU A 78 -23.09 -3.65 16.76
CA LEU A 78 -22.15 -4.77 16.87
C LEU A 78 -22.34 -5.72 15.69
N SER A 79 -23.55 -6.21 15.46
CA SER A 79 -23.85 -7.11 14.34
C SER A 79 -23.57 -6.46 12.98
N LEU A 80 -23.84 -5.17 12.83
CA LEU A 80 -23.47 -4.42 11.62
C LEU A 80 -21.94 -4.37 11.43
N SER A 81 -21.19 -4.15 12.51
CA SER A 81 -19.72 -4.17 12.45
C SER A 81 -19.20 -5.54 12.00
N ILE A 82 -19.75 -6.62 12.55
CA ILE A 82 -19.39 -7.99 12.20
C ILE A 82 -19.73 -8.27 10.73
N ALA A 83 -20.93 -7.92 10.29
CA ALA A 83 -21.37 -8.13 8.91
C ALA A 83 -20.47 -7.40 7.90
N VAL A 84 -20.06 -6.15 8.20
CA VAL A 84 -19.12 -5.41 7.35
C VAL A 84 -17.79 -6.15 7.26
N LEU A 85 -17.22 -6.60 8.38
CA LEU A 85 -15.93 -7.31 8.37
C LEU A 85 -16.00 -8.64 7.59
N GLN A 86 -17.11 -9.36 7.71
CA GLN A 86 -17.35 -10.61 6.98
C GLN A 86 -17.49 -10.38 5.46
N GLN A 87 -18.24 -9.35 5.04
CA GLN A 87 -18.42 -9.03 3.62
C GLN A 87 -17.10 -8.70 2.91
N PHE A 88 -16.18 -8.05 3.61
CA PHE A 88 -14.87 -7.68 3.06
C PHE A 88 -13.84 -8.83 3.14
N SER A 89 -14.24 -9.98 3.68
CA SER A 89 -13.41 -11.20 3.76
C SER A 89 -12.03 -10.95 4.36
N PHE A 90 -11.95 -10.08 5.37
CA PHE A 90 -10.71 -9.90 6.12
C PHE A 90 -10.37 -11.20 6.83
N LEU A 91 -9.09 -11.59 6.78
CA LEU A 91 -8.61 -12.74 7.55
C LEU A 91 -8.87 -12.49 9.04
N PRO A 92 -9.33 -13.50 9.80
CA PRO A 92 -9.62 -13.35 11.24
C PRO A 92 -8.45 -12.81 12.07
N GLU A 93 -7.21 -12.97 11.60
CA GLU A 93 -6.00 -12.46 12.26
C GLU A 93 -5.79 -10.95 12.11
N MET A 94 -6.48 -10.32 11.14
CA MET A 94 -6.30 -8.91 10.78
C MET A 94 -7.22 -7.97 11.55
N TYR A 95 -8.17 -8.52 12.32
CA TYR A 95 -9.07 -7.76 13.15
C TYR A 95 -9.40 -8.50 14.45
N GLN A 96 -9.89 -7.77 15.44
CA GLN A 96 -10.49 -8.33 16.65
C GLN A 96 -11.78 -7.57 16.98
N ILE A 97 -12.78 -8.30 17.45
CA ILE A 97 -14.05 -7.74 17.90
C ILE A 97 -14.05 -7.78 19.42
N GLY A 98 -14.00 -6.61 20.05
CA GLY A 98 -14.24 -6.48 21.48
C GLY A 98 -15.72 -6.29 21.79
N TYR A 99 -16.05 -6.15 23.07
CA TYR A 99 -17.43 -5.88 23.50
C TYR A 99 -17.96 -4.51 23.05
N THR A 100 -17.09 -3.50 22.99
CA THR A 100 -17.47 -2.11 22.69
C THR A 100 -16.84 -1.55 21.43
N LYS A 101 -15.75 -2.18 20.94
CA LYS A 101 -14.90 -1.65 19.88
C LYS A 101 -14.45 -2.72 18.91
N VAL A 102 -14.28 -2.32 17.66
CA VAL A 102 -13.57 -3.04 16.61
C VAL A 102 -12.10 -2.61 16.61
N TYR A 103 -11.22 -3.59 16.50
CA TYR A 103 -9.77 -3.41 16.45
C TYR A 103 -9.26 -3.91 15.11
N LEU A 104 -8.49 -3.09 14.38
CA LEU A 104 -8.00 -3.41 13.04
C LEU A 104 -6.49 -3.25 12.98
N ARG A 105 -5.83 -4.21 12.30
CA ARG A 105 -4.43 -4.10 11.93
C ARG A 105 -4.23 -3.04 10.83
N THR A 106 -2.99 -2.61 10.68
CA THR A 106 -2.58 -1.66 9.64
C THR A 106 -3.04 -2.10 8.25
N GLY A 107 -3.52 -1.15 7.45
CA GLY A 107 -3.97 -1.37 6.07
C GLY A 107 -5.45 -1.76 5.93
N GLN A 108 -6.07 -2.39 6.93
CA GLN A 108 -7.46 -2.87 6.80
C GLN A 108 -8.46 -1.71 6.68
N ILE A 109 -8.24 -0.64 7.47
CA ILE A 109 -9.08 0.56 7.42
C ILE A 109 -9.00 1.27 6.07
N ALA A 110 -7.82 1.26 5.44
CA ALA A 110 -7.61 1.86 4.12
C ALA A 110 -8.44 1.15 3.05
N ALA A 111 -8.50 -0.19 3.08
CA ALA A 111 -9.33 -0.96 2.16
C ALA A 111 -10.83 -0.63 2.29
N LEU A 112 -11.33 -0.43 3.52
CA LEU A 112 -12.71 0.02 3.78
C LEU A 112 -12.94 1.44 3.24
N GLU A 113 -12.02 2.37 3.50
CA GLU A 113 -12.11 3.75 3.02
C GLU A 113 -12.05 3.83 1.49
N ASP A 114 -11.24 3.02 0.83
CA ASP A 114 -11.18 2.99 -0.63
C ASP A 114 -12.51 2.54 -1.25
N LYS A 115 -13.16 1.53 -0.66
CA LYS A 115 -14.48 1.08 -1.11
C LYS A 115 -15.54 2.14 -0.81
N ARG A 116 -15.51 2.76 0.37
CA ARG A 116 -16.38 3.89 0.72
C ARG A 116 -16.22 5.04 -0.27
N ASN A 117 -15.00 5.45 -0.57
CA ASN A 117 -14.70 6.51 -1.52
C ASN A 117 -15.18 6.16 -2.94
N LYS A 118 -15.08 4.89 -3.37
CA LYS A 118 -15.66 4.42 -4.64
C LYS A 118 -17.18 4.63 -4.69
N VAL A 119 -17.90 4.27 -3.64
CA VAL A 119 -19.36 4.46 -3.58
C VAL A 119 -19.72 5.93 -3.52
N LEU A 120 -19.02 6.72 -2.70
CA LEU A 120 -19.26 8.16 -2.57
C LEU A 120 -19.00 8.92 -3.87
N ARG A 121 -18.09 8.47 -4.74
CA ARG A 121 -17.91 9.06 -6.08
C ARG A 121 -19.19 9.00 -6.92
N GLY A 122 -20.07 8.02 -6.71
CA GLY A 122 -21.37 7.97 -7.37
C GLY A 122 -22.27 9.18 -7.07
N ILE A 123 -22.08 9.84 -5.92
CA ILE A 123 -22.81 11.06 -5.54
C ILE A 123 -22.53 12.20 -6.52
N ILE A 124 -21.34 12.25 -7.12
CA ILE A 124 -20.99 13.25 -8.15
C ILE A 124 -21.95 13.12 -9.35
N GLY A 125 -22.33 11.89 -9.71
CA GLY A 125 -23.34 11.64 -10.74
C GLY A 125 -24.69 12.25 -10.37
N VAL A 126 -25.18 12.01 -9.16
CA VAL A 126 -26.44 12.59 -8.66
C VAL A 126 -26.37 14.12 -8.67
N GLN A 127 -25.26 14.70 -8.19
CA GLN A 127 -25.04 16.14 -8.22
C GLN A 127 -25.04 16.71 -9.65
N LYS A 128 -24.42 16.01 -10.61
CA LYS A 128 -24.44 16.38 -12.03
C LYS A 128 -25.87 16.47 -12.57
N TYR A 129 -26.70 15.44 -12.32
CA TYR A 129 -28.09 15.43 -12.77
C TYR A 129 -28.92 16.54 -12.12
N PHE A 130 -28.77 16.74 -10.80
CA PHE A 130 -29.49 17.77 -10.08
C PHE A 130 -29.14 19.18 -10.56
N ARG A 131 -27.85 19.49 -10.69
CA ARG A 131 -27.37 20.79 -11.21
C ARG A 131 -27.86 21.01 -12.64
N GLY A 132 -27.80 19.98 -13.49
CA GLY A 132 -28.29 20.06 -14.88
C GLY A 132 -29.80 20.27 -14.97
N TYR A 133 -30.60 19.60 -14.12
CA TYR A 133 -32.04 19.81 -14.03
C TYR A 133 -32.36 21.25 -13.62
N TRP A 134 -31.70 21.75 -12.59
CA TRP A 134 -31.92 23.10 -12.08
C TRP A 134 -31.56 24.17 -13.11
N ALA A 135 -30.42 24.01 -13.79
CA ALA A 135 -29.99 24.92 -14.87
C ALA A 135 -31.00 24.95 -16.04
N ARG A 136 -31.48 23.79 -16.51
CA ARG A 136 -32.49 23.72 -17.58
C ARG A 136 -33.82 24.36 -17.17
N ARG A 137 -34.29 24.08 -15.96
CA ARG A 137 -35.51 24.69 -15.43
C ARG A 137 -35.39 26.21 -15.38
N HIS A 138 -34.26 26.72 -14.89
CA HIS A 138 -34.00 28.15 -14.85
C HIS A 138 -33.94 28.78 -16.26
N PHE A 139 -33.26 28.12 -17.20
CA PHE A 139 -33.22 28.56 -18.60
C PHE A 139 -34.61 28.63 -19.24
N HIS A 140 -35.46 27.60 -19.04
CA HIS A 140 -36.83 27.60 -19.55
C HIS A 140 -37.66 28.75 -18.98
N GLN A 141 -37.54 29.05 -17.68
CA GLN A 141 -38.22 30.17 -17.05
C GLN A 141 -37.81 31.52 -17.67
N ILE A 142 -36.51 31.73 -17.90
CA ILE A 142 -36.01 32.95 -18.57
C ILE A 142 -36.55 33.00 -20.00
N LYS A 143 -36.42 31.92 -20.77
CA LYS A 143 -36.87 31.84 -22.17
C LYS A 143 -38.36 32.14 -22.31
N GLU A 144 -39.20 31.56 -21.45
CA GLU A 144 -40.64 31.86 -21.42
C GLU A 144 -40.91 33.32 -21.06
N GLY A 145 -40.20 33.88 -20.08
CA GLY A 145 -40.30 35.29 -19.71
C GLY A 145 -39.94 36.22 -20.86
N THR A 146 -38.82 35.97 -21.55
CA THR A 146 -38.39 36.72 -22.73
C THR A 146 -39.38 36.58 -23.87
N THR A 147 -39.92 35.38 -24.10
CA THR A 147 -40.88 35.13 -25.20
C THR A 147 -42.19 35.88 -24.96
N LYS A 148 -42.71 35.88 -23.72
CA LYS A 148 -43.90 36.66 -23.33
C LYS A 148 -43.64 38.17 -23.44
N LEU A 149 -42.47 38.64 -23.05
CA LEU A 149 -42.09 40.04 -23.19
C LEU A 149 -42.03 40.45 -24.68
N GLN A 150 -41.38 39.63 -25.52
CA GLN A 150 -41.25 39.86 -26.95
C GLN A 150 -42.58 39.77 -27.70
N SER A 151 -43.47 38.84 -27.34
CA SER A 151 -44.81 38.73 -27.94
C SER A 151 -45.75 39.87 -27.50
N ASN A 152 -45.49 40.48 -26.34
CA ASN A 152 -46.23 41.63 -25.84
C ASN A 152 -45.66 42.97 -26.31
N VAL A 153 -44.57 43.00 -27.09
CA VAL A 153 -44.17 44.19 -27.84
C VAL A 153 -45.16 44.31 -29.00
N PRO A 154 -46.13 45.25 -28.96
CA PRO A 154 -47.10 45.37 -30.04
C PRO A 154 -46.36 45.68 -31.33
N GLY A 155 -46.85 45.13 -32.44
CA GLY A 155 -46.43 45.44 -33.82
C GLY A 155 -46.67 46.90 -34.24
N GLY A 156 -46.33 47.87 -33.38
CA GLY A 156 -46.36 49.28 -33.66
C GLY A 156 -45.44 49.68 -34.81
N ASN A 157 -44.49 48.84 -35.23
CA ASN A 157 -43.62 49.14 -36.37
C ASN A 157 -44.21 48.76 -37.74
N ALA A 158 -45.32 48.03 -37.80
CA ALA A 158 -46.02 47.76 -39.06
C ALA A 158 -47.08 48.84 -39.36
N GLY A 159 -47.90 49.20 -38.37
CA GLY A 159 -48.88 50.29 -38.49
C GLY A 159 -48.25 51.69 -38.62
N ARG A 160 -47.15 51.94 -37.89
CA ARG A 160 -46.44 53.24 -38.00
C ARG A 160 -45.71 53.43 -39.33
N LYS A 161 -45.38 52.37 -40.09
CA LYS A 161 -44.76 52.51 -41.42
C LYS A 161 -45.78 52.87 -42.51
N ALA A 162 -47.03 52.41 -42.39
CA ALA A 162 -48.10 52.78 -43.31
C ALA A 162 -48.57 54.23 -43.08
N ASP A 163 -48.73 54.66 -41.81
CA ASP A 163 -49.05 56.05 -41.50
C ASP A 163 -47.86 57.00 -41.67
N ALA A 164 -46.61 56.56 -41.45
CA ALA A 164 -45.42 57.37 -41.73
C ALA A 164 -45.22 57.66 -43.23
N LEU A 165 -45.72 56.82 -44.13
CA LEU A 165 -45.64 57.09 -45.57
C LEU A 165 -46.70 58.12 -46.02
N LYS A 166 -47.84 58.20 -45.32
CA LYS A 166 -48.91 59.19 -45.58
C LYS A 166 -48.60 60.56 -44.96
N THR A 167 -47.96 60.59 -43.80
CA THR A 167 -47.67 61.83 -43.06
C THR A 167 -46.32 62.46 -43.44
N ARG A 168 -45.43 61.75 -44.14
CA ARG A 168 -44.14 62.27 -44.64
C ARG A 168 -44.25 63.24 -45.85
N ARG A 169 -45.47 63.63 -46.22
CA ARG A 169 -45.72 64.79 -47.10
C ARG A 169 -46.05 66.08 -46.36
N LYS A 170 -46.24 66.07 -45.03
CA LYS A 170 -46.51 67.29 -44.26
C LYS A 170 -45.64 67.35 -43.02
N SER A 171 -44.79 68.37 -43.01
CA SER A 171 -44.07 68.95 -41.88
C SER A 171 -43.03 68.10 -41.15
N SER A 172 -41.80 68.56 -41.31
CA SER A 172 -40.71 68.48 -40.34
C SER A 172 -41.14 68.74 -38.88
N ARG A 173 -40.34 68.19 -37.94
CA ARG A 173 -40.15 68.53 -36.51
C ARG A 173 -40.79 67.55 -35.51
N LYS A 174 -40.03 66.56 -35.03
CA LYS A 174 -39.25 66.60 -33.77
C LYS A 174 -38.68 65.21 -33.45
N SER A 175 -37.49 65.23 -32.85
CA SER A 175 -36.65 64.09 -32.42
C SER A 175 -37.18 63.36 -31.19
N SER A 176 -37.06 62.02 -31.16
CA SER A 176 -36.53 61.20 -30.04
C SER A 176 -36.53 59.71 -30.46
N GLU A 177 -35.37 59.14 -30.79
CA GLU A 177 -34.53 58.32 -29.90
C GLU A 177 -35.05 56.87 -29.72
N VAL A 178 -34.59 55.97 -30.59
CA VAL A 178 -34.63 54.51 -30.40
C VAL A 178 -33.28 53.95 -30.86
N LYS A 179 -32.33 53.88 -29.94
CA LYS A 179 -31.13 53.01 -29.97
C LYS A 179 -31.35 52.05 -28.80
N ASP A 180 -31.44 50.72 -28.96
CA ASP A 180 -30.28 49.83 -29.03
C ASP A 180 -30.63 48.36 -29.36
N MET A 181 -31.81 48.06 -29.93
CA MET A 181 -32.25 46.66 -30.08
C MET A 181 -31.56 45.80 -31.16
N PRO A 182 -31.01 46.35 -32.26
CA PRO A 182 -30.21 45.56 -33.21
C PRO A 182 -28.84 45.15 -32.64
N SER A 183 -28.28 45.98 -31.75
CA SER A 183 -26.94 45.80 -31.17
C SER A 183 -26.88 44.60 -30.21
N GLU A 184 -27.92 44.42 -29.40
CA GLU A 184 -27.99 43.30 -28.43
C GLU A 184 -28.14 41.94 -29.12
N LEU A 185 -28.88 41.86 -30.22
CA LEU A 185 -29.04 40.61 -30.99
C LEU A 185 -27.73 40.20 -31.67
N GLU A 186 -26.99 41.16 -32.22
CA GLU A 186 -25.66 40.94 -32.78
C GLU A 186 -24.61 40.63 -31.71
N GLN A 187 -24.73 41.24 -30.53
CA GLN A 187 -23.88 40.93 -29.38
C GLN A 187 -24.16 39.50 -28.86
N LEU A 188 -25.42 39.07 -28.83
CA LEU A 188 -25.80 37.72 -28.43
C LEU A 188 -25.31 36.67 -29.43
N ARG A 189 -25.45 36.92 -30.74
CA ARG A 189 -24.90 36.04 -31.78
C ARG A 189 -23.38 35.88 -31.67
N ARG A 190 -22.66 36.97 -31.40
CA ARG A 190 -21.21 36.94 -31.16
C ARG A 190 -20.84 36.10 -29.92
N ARG A 191 -21.61 36.21 -28.84
CA ARG A 191 -21.39 35.40 -27.62
C ARG A 191 -21.67 33.91 -27.85
N VAL A 192 -22.69 33.57 -28.62
CA VAL A 192 -22.98 32.18 -28.99
C VAL A 192 -21.84 31.59 -29.82
N LEU A 193 -21.38 32.32 -30.83
CA LEU A 193 -20.29 31.87 -31.71
C LEU A 193 -18.96 31.72 -30.94
N GLN A 194 -18.69 32.63 -29.99
CA GLN A 194 -17.55 32.48 -29.07
C GLN A 194 -17.71 31.27 -28.14
N ALA A 195 -18.91 31.01 -27.62
CA ALA A 195 -19.17 29.86 -26.77
C ALA A 195 -19.02 28.54 -27.53
N GLU A 196 -19.50 28.45 -28.77
CA GLU A 196 -19.34 27.30 -29.65
C GLU A 196 -17.85 27.02 -29.94
N ALA A 197 -17.07 28.05 -30.30
CA ALA A 197 -15.63 27.90 -30.52
C ALA A 197 -14.87 27.49 -29.24
N THR A 198 -15.31 27.94 -28.06
CA THR A 198 -14.71 27.47 -26.80
C THR A 198 -15.10 26.04 -26.45
N LEU A 199 -16.30 25.60 -26.84
CA LEU A 199 -16.77 24.23 -26.62
C LEU A 199 -15.94 23.26 -27.46
N GLU A 200 -15.76 23.55 -28.75
CA GLU A 200 -14.96 22.73 -29.67
C GLU A 200 -13.52 22.56 -29.17
N ARG A 201 -12.86 23.66 -28.76
CA ARG A 201 -11.50 23.59 -28.19
C ARG A 201 -11.45 22.73 -26.92
N LYS A 202 -12.50 22.75 -26.10
CA LYS A 202 -12.58 21.92 -24.88
C LYS A 202 -12.91 20.46 -25.18
N GLU A 203 -13.59 20.18 -26.28
CA GLU A 203 -13.81 18.81 -26.76
C GLU A 203 -12.53 18.19 -27.30
N GLU A 204 -11.71 18.97 -28.02
CA GLU A 204 -10.36 18.58 -28.46
C GLU A 204 -9.43 18.29 -27.27
N GLU A 205 -9.33 19.21 -26.30
CA GLU A 205 -8.55 19.00 -25.07
C GLU A 205 -9.01 17.74 -24.30
N ASN A 206 -10.33 17.49 -24.23
CA ASN A 206 -10.86 16.29 -23.58
C ASN A 206 -10.52 15.01 -24.35
N ALA A 207 -10.50 15.05 -25.68
CA ALA A 207 -10.09 13.91 -26.51
C ALA A 207 -8.60 13.60 -26.32
N GLU A 208 -7.73 14.61 -26.31
CA GLU A 208 -6.30 14.45 -26.03
C GLU A 208 -6.04 13.86 -24.64
N LEU A 209 -6.75 14.34 -23.61
CA LEU A 209 -6.64 13.80 -22.25
C LEU A 209 -7.11 12.35 -22.16
N GLN A 210 -8.16 11.98 -22.91
CA GLN A 210 -8.63 10.59 -22.98
C GLN A 210 -7.59 9.69 -23.65
N GLU A 211 -6.95 10.16 -24.73
CA GLU A 211 -5.88 9.41 -25.38
C GLU A 211 -4.69 9.22 -24.43
N GLN A 212 -4.26 10.26 -23.71
CA GLN A 212 -3.19 10.15 -22.71
C GLN A 212 -3.53 9.15 -21.61
N LEU A 213 -4.76 9.16 -21.11
CA LEU A 213 -5.22 8.18 -20.11
C LEU A 213 -5.17 6.76 -20.67
N GLN A 214 -5.57 6.56 -21.92
CA GLN A 214 -5.50 5.26 -22.57
C GLN A 214 -4.05 4.80 -22.76
N GLN A 215 -3.15 5.70 -23.17
CA GLN A 215 -1.71 5.41 -23.26
C GLN A 215 -1.12 5.01 -21.89
N PHE A 216 -1.46 5.74 -20.82
CA PHE A 216 -1.04 5.38 -19.46
C PHE A 216 -1.58 4.03 -19.02
N GLN A 217 -2.84 3.71 -19.35
CA GLN A 217 -3.47 2.44 -19.02
C GLN A 217 -2.81 1.26 -19.73
N THR A 218 -2.55 1.38 -21.04
CA THR A 218 -1.84 0.34 -21.81
C THR A 218 -0.45 0.13 -21.24
N ARG A 219 0.29 1.22 -20.98
CA ARG A 219 1.63 1.16 -20.41
C ARG A 219 1.64 0.51 -19.02
N TRP A 220 0.62 0.79 -18.20
CA TRP A 220 0.45 0.16 -16.90
C TRP A 220 0.23 -1.35 -17.02
N SER A 221 -0.61 -1.79 -17.95
CA SER A 221 -0.85 -3.21 -18.21
C SER A 221 0.42 -3.94 -18.66
N ASP A 222 1.23 -3.30 -19.52
CA ASP A 222 2.52 -3.85 -19.93
C ASP A 222 3.50 -4.00 -18.76
N TYR A 223 3.52 -3.02 -17.85
CA TYR A 223 4.34 -3.10 -16.63
C TYR A 223 3.87 -4.21 -15.69
N GLU A 224 2.56 -4.35 -15.49
CA GLU A 224 1.97 -5.40 -14.68
C GLU A 224 2.30 -6.79 -15.24
N ALA A 225 2.18 -6.99 -16.56
CA ALA A 225 2.52 -8.24 -17.24
C ALA A 225 4.02 -8.58 -17.09
N LYS A 226 4.91 -7.59 -17.26
CA LYS A 226 6.36 -7.77 -17.05
C LYS A 226 6.68 -8.13 -15.60
N MET A 227 6.03 -7.49 -14.63
CA MET A 227 6.24 -7.76 -13.21
C MET A 227 5.80 -9.18 -12.85
N LYS A 228 4.63 -9.60 -13.35
CA LYS A 228 4.11 -10.95 -13.14
C LYS A 228 5.01 -12.03 -13.74
N SER A 229 5.49 -11.82 -14.96
CA SER A 229 6.47 -12.72 -15.59
C SER A 229 7.76 -12.82 -14.77
N MET A 230 8.27 -11.68 -14.27
CA MET A 230 9.49 -11.65 -13.45
C MET A 230 9.29 -12.33 -12.10
N GLN A 231 8.12 -12.14 -11.46
CA GLN A 231 7.74 -12.83 -10.23
C GLN A 231 7.67 -14.35 -10.43
N ASP A 232 7.07 -14.82 -11.53
CA ASP A 232 6.98 -16.25 -11.84
C ASP A 232 8.37 -16.88 -12.02
N VAL A 233 9.28 -16.17 -12.70
CA VAL A 233 10.68 -16.61 -12.84
C VAL A 233 11.38 -16.67 -11.49
N TRP A 234 11.18 -15.65 -10.64
CA TRP A 234 11.77 -15.62 -9.29
C TRP A 234 11.23 -16.75 -8.41
N GLN A 235 9.92 -16.99 -8.41
CA GLN A 235 9.29 -18.07 -7.65
C GLN A 235 9.82 -19.45 -8.08
N LYS A 236 9.93 -19.69 -9.40
CA LYS A 236 10.51 -20.93 -9.94
C LYS A 236 11.96 -21.12 -9.50
N GLN A 237 12.78 -20.05 -9.52
CA GLN A 237 14.17 -20.11 -9.05
C GLN A 237 14.25 -20.38 -7.54
N MET A 238 13.37 -19.77 -6.75
CA MET A 238 13.34 -19.95 -5.30
C MET A 238 12.93 -21.38 -4.91
N ALA A 239 11.90 -21.92 -5.56
CA ALA A 239 11.49 -23.30 -5.38
C ALA A 239 12.61 -24.29 -5.73
N SER A 240 13.33 -24.05 -6.84
CA SER A 240 14.48 -24.88 -7.23
C SER A 240 15.60 -24.87 -6.18
N LEU A 241 15.93 -23.69 -5.63
CA LEU A 241 16.93 -23.57 -4.56
C LEU A 241 16.48 -24.29 -3.30
N GLN A 242 15.21 -24.16 -2.90
CA GLN A 242 14.65 -24.83 -1.73
C GLN A 242 14.67 -26.35 -1.87
N VAL A 243 14.35 -26.88 -3.06
CA VAL A 243 14.46 -28.31 -3.38
C VAL A 243 15.92 -28.78 -3.24
N SER A 244 16.88 -28.05 -3.82
CA SER A 244 18.30 -28.39 -3.72
C SER A 244 18.84 -28.37 -2.28
N LEU A 245 18.35 -27.44 -1.46
CA LEU A 245 18.71 -27.32 -0.05
C LEU A 245 18.11 -28.46 0.78
N SER A 246 16.86 -28.83 0.50
CA SER A 246 16.22 -29.99 1.14
C SER A 246 16.91 -31.31 0.78
N ALA A 247 17.38 -31.47 -0.46
CA ALA A 247 18.14 -32.64 -0.90
C ALA A 247 19.51 -32.72 -0.18
N ALA A 248 20.22 -31.60 -0.06
CA ALA A 248 21.48 -31.53 0.69
C ALA A 248 21.28 -31.80 2.20
N ARG A 249 20.13 -31.41 2.76
CA ARG A 249 19.76 -31.72 4.16
C ARG A 249 19.45 -33.21 4.35
N LYS A 250 18.77 -33.84 3.39
CA LYS A 250 18.46 -35.28 3.43
C LYS A 250 19.72 -36.15 3.32
N SER A 251 20.71 -35.74 2.54
CA SER A 251 22.01 -36.43 2.51
C SER A 251 22.74 -36.37 3.85
N LEU A 252 22.57 -35.29 4.63
CA LEU A 252 23.15 -35.17 5.98
C LEU A 252 22.44 -36.03 7.04
N THR A 253 21.14 -36.32 6.87
CA THR A 253 20.40 -37.21 7.77
C THR A 253 20.61 -38.69 7.45
N SER A 254 20.89 -39.02 6.19
CA SER A 254 21.23 -40.38 5.74
C SER A 254 22.46 -40.96 6.45
N ASP A 255 23.43 -40.12 6.80
CA ASP A 255 24.67 -40.55 7.46
C ASP A 255 24.53 -40.69 8.99
N ASN A 256 23.42 -40.24 9.58
CA ASN A 256 23.18 -40.31 11.03
C ASN A 256 22.25 -41.46 11.45
N THR A 257 21.56 -42.12 10.51
CA THR A 257 20.61 -43.21 10.84
C THR A 257 21.22 -44.61 10.75
N ALA A 258 22.51 -44.73 10.41
CA ALA A 258 23.20 -46.01 10.31
C ALA A 258 24.02 -46.34 11.58
N CYS A 259 23.41 -46.24 12.77
CA CYS A 259 23.86 -46.95 13.97
C CYS A 259 22.88 -46.72 15.15
N GLN A 260 22.01 -47.71 15.42
CA GLN A 260 21.55 -48.21 16.73
C GLN A 260 20.10 -48.75 16.63
N PRO A 261 19.89 -50.08 16.78
CA PRO A 261 18.58 -50.66 17.07
C PRO A 261 18.46 -51.17 18.53
N GLY A 262 17.33 -50.86 19.17
CA GLY A 262 16.86 -51.45 20.44
C GLY A 262 16.65 -50.40 21.56
N ARG A 263 15.57 -50.38 22.35
CA ARG A 263 14.44 -51.29 22.56
C ARG A 263 13.40 -50.57 23.48
N VAL A 264 12.12 -50.94 23.31
CA VAL A 264 10.95 -50.92 24.24
C VAL A 264 10.14 -49.62 24.47
N ASP A 265 8.85 -49.74 24.14
CA ASP A 265 7.68 -48.92 24.46
C ASP A 265 7.45 -48.64 25.95
N VAL A 266 7.01 -47.43 26.30
CA VAL A 266 5.89 -47.17 27.24
C VAL A 266 5.18 -45.87 26.83
N CYS A 267 3.85 -45.91 26.84
CA CYS A 267 2.93 -44.83 26.47
C CYS A 267 2.74 -43.78 27.60
N SER A 268 2.62 -42.50 27.20
CA SER A 268 2.01 -41.27 27.81
C SER A 268 1.33 -41.33 29.20
N PRO A 269 1.25 -40.22 29.99
CA PRO A 269 0.55 -38.98 29.57
C PRO A 269 1.02 -37.61 30.12
N ARG A 270 0.47 -36.55 29.48
CA ARG A 270 0.38 -35.12 29.82
C ARG A 270 0.30 -34.77 31.33
N TYR A 271 0.95 -33.68 31.78
CA TYR A 271 0.37 -32.33 32.08
C TYR A 271 1.42 -31.40 32.75
N ASP A 272 1.42 -30.14 32.30
CA ASP A 272 1.85 -28.84 32.86
C ASP A 272 2.94 -28.64 33.93
N SER A 273 3.75 -27.61 33.66
CA SER A 273 3.89 -26.37 34.46
C SER A 273 5.29 -26.01 34.95
N GLU A 274 5.51 -24.70 34.88
CA GLU A 274 6.67 -23.92 35.30
C GLU A 274 6.86 -23.97 36.83
N ASP A 275 8.11 -23.91 37.29
CA ASP A 275 8.62 -22.74 38.03
C ASP A 275 10.00 -23.01 38.63
N ALA A 276 10.79 -21.94 38.65
CA ALA A 276 12.08 -21.84 39.29
C ALA A 276 11.94 -21.76 40.83
N LEU A 277 12.91 -22.35 41.53
CA LEU A 277 13.79 -21.74 42.54
C LEU A 277 14.17 -22.71 43.69
N SER A 278 15.46 -22.65 44.03
CA SER A 278 16.01 -22.57 45.40
C SER A 278 16.62 -23.80 46.10
N MET A 279 17.91 -23.60 46.42
CA MET A 279 18.73 -24.02 47.58
C MET A 279 19.40 -25.40 47.65
N GLY A 280 20.74 -25.38 47.81
CA GLY A 280 21.39 -26.16 48.89
C GLY A 280 22.67 -26.96 48.60
N SER A 281 23.80 -26.27 48.34
CA SER A 281 25.20 -26.57 48.77
C SER A 281 25.71 -28.00 49.07
N ARG A 282 26.81 -28.43 48.39
CA ARG A 282 28.19 -28.66 48.94
C ARG A 282 29.07 -29.52 47.99
N THR A 283 30.26 -29.01 47.65
CA THR A 283 31.46 -29.64 47.04
C THR A 283 32.23 -30.54 48.05
N PRO A 284 33.33 -31.30 47.73
CA PRO A 284 34.28 -31.18 46.60
C PRO A 284 34.85 -32.50 46.00
N GLY A 285 35.56 -32.40 44.86
CA GLY A 285 36.60 -33.40 44.50
C GLY A 285 36.99 -33.51 43.03
N ALA A 286 38.29 -33.29 42.77
CA ALA A 286 39.10 -33.75 41.63
C ALA A 286 39.03 -32.99 40.28
N SER A 287 40.08 -32.19 40.07
CA SER A 287 40.53 -31.61 38.81
C SER A 287 41.12 -32.68 37.87
N THR A 288 40.81 -32.64 36.57
CA THR A 288 41.77 -32.87 35.46
C THR A 288 41.19 -32.28 34.16
N PRO A 289 41.98 -31.54 33.34
CA PRO A 289 41.48 -30.84 32.17
C PRO A 289 41.52 -31.74 30.92
N ILE A 290 40.37 -31.92 30.25
CA ILE A 290 40.35 -32.40 28.86
C ILE A 290 39.98 -31.22 27.97
N ASN A 291 41.02 -30.53 27.52
CA ASN A 291 40.92 -29.59 26.42
C ASN A 291 40.74 -30.39 25.11
N GLY A 292 39.64 -30.09 24.40
CA GLY A 292 39.71 -29.90 22.95
C GLY A 292 39.25 -31.04 22.06
N VAL A 293 37.94 -31.30 21.95
CA VAL A 293 37.32 -31.82 20.71
C VAL A 293 35.85 -31.37 20.56
N ALA A 294 35.48 -30.15 20.97
CA ALA A 294 34.09 -29.66 20.84
C ALA A 294 33.97 -28.29 20.12
N ARG A 295 35.10 -27.71 19.67
CA ARG A 295 35.10 -26.34 19.12
C ARG A 295 35.02 -26.29 17.59
N GLU A 296 35.46 -27.33 16.87
CA GLU A 296 35.54 -27.29 15.40
C GLU A 296 34.23 -27.70 14.69
N THR A 297 33.49 -28.69 15.21
CA THR A 297 32.20 -29.12 14.66
C THR A 297 31.12 -28.04 14.78
N ASN A 298 31.13 -27.30 15.89
CA ASN A 298 30.26 -26.15 16.13
C ASN A 298 30.54 -24.97 15.18
N GLY A 299 31.80 -24.78 14.74
CA GLY A 299 32.17 -23.71 13.82
C GLY A 299 31.56 -23.87 12.42
N THR A 300 31.46 -25.12 11.93
CA THR A 300 30.92 -25.43 10.60
C THR A 300 29.39 -25.41 10.57
N LEU A 301 28.73 -25.86 11.66
CA LEU A 301 27.29 -25.71 11.88
C LEU A 301 26.87 -24.23 11.95
N ASN A 302 27.68 -23.40 12.62
CA ASN A 302 27.47 -21.96 12.67
C ASN A 302 27.68 -21.29 11.30
N ALA A 303 28.62 -21.76 10.48
CA ALA A 303 28.85 -21.20 9.13
C ALA A 303 27.65 -21.41 8.19
N VAL A 304 27.02 -22.59 8.22
CA VAL A 304 25.80 -22.86 7.45
C VAL A 304 24.60 -22.09 8.03
N GLY A 305 24.46 -22.04 9.36
CA GLY A 305 23.42 -21.24 10.02
C GLY A 305 23.52 -19.73 9.72
N ASN A 306 24.75 -19.21 9.62
CA ASN A 306 24.99 -17.81 9.26
C ASN A 306 24.65 -17.54 7.78
N LEU A 307 24.94 -18.46 6.86
CA LEU A 307 24.55 -18.34 5.45
C LEU A 307 23.03 -18.36 5.26
N VAL A 308 22.29 -19.11 6.08
CA VAL A 308 20.81 -19.13 6.06
C VAL A 308 20.25 -17.78 6.54
N LYS A 309 20.77 -17.27 7.65
CA LYS A 309 20.38 -15.94 8.17
C LYS A 309 20.69 -14.82 7.19
N GLU A 310 21.85 -14.87 6.54
CA GLU A 310 22.24 -13.88 5.54
C GLU A 310 21.32 -13.94 4.31
N PHE A 311 20.91 -15.13 3.89
CA PHE A 311 19.98 -15.32 2.78
C PHE A 311 18.61 -14.71 3.07
N ASP A 312 18.03 -15.02 4.24
CA ASP A 312 16.73 -14.49 4.63
C ASP A 312 16.77 -12.96 4.80
N GLN A 313 17.87 -12.44 5.35
CA GLN A 313 18.08 -11.00 5.50
C GLN A 313 18.17 -10.29 4.14
N GLN A 314 18.95 -10.83 3.19
CA GLN A 314 19.11 -10.23 1.87
C GLN A 314 17.83 -10.32 1.03
N ARG A 315 17.10 -11.43 1.15
CA ARG A 315 15.78 -11.58 0.54
C ARG A 315 14.83 -10.46 1.01
N GLN A 316 14.77 -10.21 2.31
CA GLN A 316 13.93 -9.14 2.85
C GLN A 316 14.38 -7.75 2.35
N THR A 317 15.70 -7.51 2.26
CA THR A 317 16.24 -6.24 1.74
C THR A 317 15.85 -6.00 0.27
N PHE A 318 15.94 -7.02 -0.59
CA PHE A 318 15.49 -6.88 -1.98
C PHE A 318 13.97 -6.70 -2.10
N ASP A 319 13.18 -7.40 -1.28
CA ASP A 319 11.72 -7.24 -1.25
C ASP A 319 11.31 -5.81 -0.82
N ASP A 320 12.02 -5.23 0.15
CA ASP A 320 11.80 -3.87 0.62
C ASP A 320 12.25 -2.81 -0.42
N GLU A 321 13.36 -3.05 -1.15
CA GLU A 321 13.80 -2.18 -2.24
C GLU A 321 12.83 -2.18 -3.43
N VAL A 322 12.27 -3.34 -3.80
CA VAL A 322 11.22 -3.44 -4.82
C VAL A 322 9.98 -2.66 -4.40
N LYS A 323 9.59 -2.76 -3.12
CA LYS A 323 8.46 -2.03 -2.57
C LYS A 323 8.70 -0.51 -2.57
N ALA A 324 9.90 -0.06 -2.22
CA ALA A 324 10.27 1.35 -2.26
C ALA A 324 10.25 1.92 -3.69
N LEU A 325 10.66 1.13 -4.69
CA LEU A 325 10.57 1.47 -6.12
C LEU A 325 9.11 1.62 -6.61
N ILE A 326 8.17 0.90 -6.00
CA ILE A 326 6.74 0.98 -6.33
C ILE A 326 6.09 2.21 -5.68
N GLU A 327 6.58 2.66 -4.52
CA GLU A 327 6.02 3.78 -3.77
C GLU A 327 6.50 5.17 -4.26
N VAL A 328 7.65 5.25 -4.96
CA VAL A 328 8.21 6.51 -5.49
C VAL A 328 7.84 6.72 -6.97
N LYS A 329 7.22 7.87 -7.29
CA LYS A 329 6.72 8.26 -8.64
C LYS A 329 7.81 8.90 -9.53
N PRO A 330 7.55 9.13 -10.84
CA PRO A 330 8.13 8.50 -12.02
C PRO A 330 9.37 9.24 -12.57
N GLY A 331 10.58 8.87 -12.15
CA GLY A 331 11.82 9.33 -12.78
C GLY A 331 12.71 8.14 -13.10
N HIS A 332 12.73 7.71 -14.36
CA HIS A 332 13.50 6.55 -14.87
C HIS A 332 13.38 5.22 -14.08
N PRO A 333 12.18 4.60 -14.02
CA PRO A 333 11.99 3.28 -13.39
C PRO A 333 12.88 2.19 -14.01
N ASP A 334 13.14 2.29 -15.31
CA ASP A 334 13.91 1.30 -16.07
C ASP A 334 15.41 1.30 -15.70
N GLU A 335 15.96 2.44 -15.26
CA GLU A 335 17.37 2.53 -14.85
C GLU A 335 17.56 1.93 -13.45
N GLU A 336 16.68 2.29 -12.52
CA GLU A 336 16.70 1.80 -11.15
C GLU A 336 16.39 0.29 -11.08
N LEU A 337 15.47 -0.19 -11.93
CA LEU A 337 15.21 -1.62 -12.06
C LEU A 337 16.41 -2.38 -12.63
N ARG A 338 17.14 -1.79 -13.59
CA ARG A 338 18.35 -2.39 -14.17
C ARG A 338 19.48 -2.47 -13.15
N LYS A 339 19.66 -1.42 -12.34
CA LYS A 339 20.61 -1.40 -11.23
C LYS A 339 20.26 -2.44 -10.17
N LEU A 340 18.99 -2.54 -9.79
CA LEU A 340 18.50 -3.55 -8.83
C LEU A 340 18.78 -4.98 -9.33
N LYS A 341 18.48 -5.24 -10.60
CA LYS A 341 18.76 -6.52 -11.25
C LYS A 341 20.26 -6.85 -11.26
N HIS A 342 21.12 -5.87 -11.54
CA HIS A 342 22.59 -6.06 -11.51
C HIS A 342 23.12 -6.36 -10.10
N ARG A 343 22.60 -5.66 -9.08
CA ARG A 343 22.96 -5.91 -7.69
C ARG A 343 22.55 -7.33 -7.24
N PHE A 344 21.34 -7.76 -7.61
CA PHE A 344 20.86 -9.11 -7.32
C PHE A 344 21.72 -10.19 -7.97
N GLU A 345 22.03 -10.05 -9.27
CA GLU A 345 22.87 -11.04 -9.97
C GLU A 345 24.30 -11.10 -9.42
N SER A 346 24.87 -9.94 -9.04
CA SER A 346 26.19 -9.88 -8.41
C SER A 346 26.20 -10.58 -7.06
N TRP A 347 25.23 -10.27 -6.20
CA TRP A 347 25.06 -10.93 -4.90
C TRP A 347 24.83 -12.43 -5.04
N LYS A 348 23.95 -12.85 -5.97
CA LYS A 348 23.66 -14.27 -6.25
C LYS A 348 24.91 -15.03 -6.67
N LYS A 349 25.76 -14.43 -7.50
CA LYS A 349 27.04 -15.02 -7.92
C LYS A 349 27.97 -15.23 -6.74
N GLU A 350 28.09 -14.23 -5.87
CA GLU A 350 28.94 -14.26 -4.67
C GLU A 350 28.42 -15.25 -3.61
N TYR A 351 27.12 -15.26 -3.37
CA TYR A 351 26.47 -16.19 -2.45
C TYR A 351 26.62 -17.65 -2.93
N LYS A 352 26.47 -17.91 -4.24
CA LYS A 352 26.77 -19.23 -4.84
C LYS A 352 28.23 -19.65 -4.72
N ALA A 353 29.17 -18.70 -4.74
CA ALA A 353 30.59 -19.02 -4.54
C ALA A 353 30.84 -19.43 -3.08
N ARG A 354 30.30 -18.68 -2.12
CA ARG A 354 30.40 -18.98 -0.69
C ARG A 354 29.70 -20.27 -0.29
N LEU A 355 28.55 -20.58 -0.89
CA LEU A 355 27.88 -21.89 -0.72
C LEU A 355 28.76 -23.04 -1.19
N ARG A 356 29.42 -22.90 -2.34
CA ARG A 356 30.35 -23.91 -2.87
C ARG A 356 31.56 -24.06 -1.96
N GLU A 357 32.11 -22.97 -1.46
CA GLU A 357 33.24 -22.99 -0.52
C GLU A 357 32.89 -23.68 0.79
N THR A 358 31.75 -23.34 1.40
CA THR A 358 31.26 -23.98 2.64
C THR A 358 30.95 -25.46 2.40
N LYS A 359 30.40 -25.81 1.23
CA LYS A 359 30.18 -27.22 0.84
C LYS A 359 31.50 -27.99 0.71
N ILE A 360 32.54 -27.40 0.11
CA ILE A 360 33.87 -28.01 0.01
C ILE A 360 34.50 -28.15 1.41
N LYS A 361 34.38 -27.15 2.28
CA LYS A 361 34.87 -27.20 3.67
C LYS A 361 34.18 -28.30 4.48
N LEU A 362 32.87 -28.48 4.32
CA LEU A 362 32.11 -29.60 4.91
C LEU A 362 32.62 -30.96 4.40
N HIS A 363 32.81 -31.10 3.09
CA HIS A 363 33.25 -32.37 2.48
C HIS A 363 34.70 -32.74 2.84
N LYS A 364 35.58 -31.74 3.03
CA LYS A 364 36.94 -31.95 3.55
C LYS A 364 36.96 -32.36 5.03
N HIS A 365 36.04 -31.82 5.85
CA HIS A 365 35.88 -32.23 7.25
C HIS A 365 35.36 -33.66 7.38
N GLY A 366 34.41 -34.08 6.53
CA GLY A 366 33.92 -35.46 6.46
C GLY A 366 35.02 -36.47 6.13
N HIS A 367 35.81 -36.21 5.08
CA HIS A 367 36.94 -37.06 4.73
C HIS A 367 38.07 -37.07 5.79
N SER A 368 38.35 -35.93 6.43
CA SER A 368 39.39 -35.87 7.48
C SER A 368 39.01 -36.63 8.75
N GLU A 369 37.73 -36.65 9.14
CA GLU A 369 37.24 -37.47 10.28
C GLU A 369 37.28 -38.97 9.94
N GLU A 370 36.91 -39.32 8.71
CA GLU A 370 36.92 -40.72 8.23
C GLU A 370 38.35 -41.28 8.10
N GLU A 371 39.31 -40.45 7.69
CA GLU A 371 40.73 -40.80 7.62
C GLU A 371 41.40 -40.86 9.01
N LYS A 372 41.00 -40.00 9.95
CA LYS A 372 41.40 -40.09 11.37
C LYS A 372 40.82 -41.34 12.05
N ARG A 373 39.58 -41.73 11.70
CA ARG A 373 38.96 -42.97 12.15
C ARG A 373 39.68 -44.19 11.60
N ARG A 374 40.07 -44.21 10.32
CA ARG A 374 40.88 -45.29 9.72
C ARG A 374 42.27 -45.45 10.33
N LYS A 375 42.95 -44.36 10.71
CA LYS A 375 44.29 -44.40 11.32
C LYS A 375 44.30 -44.89 12.78
N LYS A 376 43.17 -44.80 13.50
CA LYS A 376 43.04 -45.32 14.88
C LYS A 376 42.94 -46.84 14.99
N TRP A 377 42.68 -47.56 13.90
CA TRP A 377 42.62 -49.03 13.90
C TRP A 377 43.99 -49.71 13.71
N TRP A 378 45.07 -48.95 13.49
CA TRP A 378 46.42 -49.48 13.21
C TRP A 378 47.48 -49.10 14.25
N VAL A 379 47.08 -48.68 15.45
CA VAL A 379 48.02 -48.48 16.57
C VAL A 379 47.38 -49.01 17.86
N ILE A 380 47.71 -50.27 18.14
CA ILE A 380 47.90 -51.00 19.42
C ILE A 380 47.54 -52.47 19.18
#